data_AF-A0A3C0WE25-F1
#
_entry.id   AF-A0A3C0WE25-F1
#
_cell.length_a   1.000
_cell.length_b   1.000
_cell.length_c   1.000
_cell.angle_alpha   90.00
_cell.angle_beta   90.00
_cell.angle_gamma   90.00
#
_symmetry.space_group_name_H-M   'P 1'
#
loop_
_entity.id
_entity.type
_entity.pdbx_description
1 polymer ?
#
loop_
_entity_poly.entity_id
_entity_poly.type
_entity_poly.pdbx_seq_one_letter_code
_entity_poly.pdbx_strand_id
1 'polypeptide(L)'
;ERELCAYLRPTIVHCESPDNAIALKEYMFPFSTVVKCPQDQMLSKIGPTLVCSGITKDESIIQQLSDATHIDRLNIGAMPTTKLNWLQPHEGSIIDFLFRSRAYQVADQA
;
A
#
# COMPACT_ATOMS: atom_id res chain seq x y z
N GLU A 1 20.57 -24.78 11.91
CA GLU A 1 20.34 -24.08 10.62
C GLU A 1 20.84 -24.98 9.49
N ARG A 2 20.23 -24.92 8.29
CA ARG A 2 20.69 -25.68 7.11
C ARG A 2 21.66 -24.84 6.28
N GLU A 3 22.65 -25.50 5.67
CA GLU A 3 23.78 -24.87 4.98
C GLU A 3 23.41 -23.95 3.81
N LEU A 4 22.31 -24.22 3.10
CA LEU A 4 21.84 -23.44 1.95
C LEU A 4 20.56 -22.64 2.24
N CYS A 5 20.24 -22.38 3.51
CA CYS A 5 19.05 -21.64 3.90
C CYS A 5 19.43 -20.34 4.62
N ALA A 6 18.84 -19.23 4.20
CA ALA A 6 18.82 -18.00 4.97
C ALA A 6 17.62 -18.01 5.92
N TYR A 7 17.86 -17.77 7.21
CA TYR A 7 16.81 -17.68 8.22
C TYR A 7 16.69 -16.22 8.68
N LEU A 8 15.47 -15.69 8.62
CA LEU A 8 15.16 -14.34 9.09
C LEU A 8 14.10 -14.43 10.18
N ARG A 9 14.29 -13.65 11.24
CA ARG A 9 13.29 -13.52 12.30
C ARG A 9 12.27 -12.45 11.92
N PRO A 10 10.96 -12.75 11.99
CA PRO A 10 9.93 -11.72 11.87
C PRO A 10 10.20 -10.60 12.85
N THR A 11 10.22 -9.37 12.35
CA THR A 11 10.59 -8.19 13.15
C THR A 11 9.47 -7.17 13.12
N ILE A 12 9.02 -6.74 14.29
CA ILE A 12 8.07 -5.65 14.47
C ILE A 12 8.82 -4.51 15.16
N VAL A 13 8.91 -3.35 14.51
CA VAL A 13 9.63 -2.19 15.02
C VAL A 13 8.66 -1.08 15.39
N HIS A 14 8.67 -0.66 16.66
CA HIS A 14 7.96 0.54 17.07
C HIS A 14 8.77 1.78 16.68
N CYS A 15 8.13 2.72 15.98
CA CYS A 15 8.73 3.98 15.54
C CYS A 15 8.08 5.15 16.27
N GLU A 16 8.89 6.13 16.68
CA GLU A 16 8.39 7.33 17.36
C GLU A 16 7.64 8.28 16.41
N SER A 17 7.98 8.27 15.11
CA SER A 17 7.40 9.17 14.10
C SER A 17 7.19 8.45 12.76
N PRO A 18 6.11 8.77 12.02
CA PRO A 18 5.88 8.23 10.67
C PRO A 18 6.90 8.72 9.65
N ASP A 19 7.66 9.78 9.98
CA ASP A 19 8.69 10.33 9.11
C ASP A 19 10.02 9.57 9.21
N ASN A 20 10.14 8.59 10.12
CA ASN A 20 11.33 7.77 10.23
C ASN A 20 11.49 6.94 8.95
N ALA A 21 12.68 6.97 8.34
CA ALA A 21 12.96 6.27 7.08
C ALA A 21 12.61 4.76 7.09
N ILE A 22 12.69 4.13 8.27
CA ILE A 22 12.34 2.73 8.45
C ILE A 22 10.83 2.44 8.28
N ALA A 23 9.95 3.42 8.51
CA ALA A 23 8.50 3.29 8.34
C ALA A 23 8.03 3.55 6.90
N LEU A 24 8.88 4.20 6.09
CA LEU A 24 8.55 4.64 4.72
C LEU A 24 9.09 3.71 3.63
N LYS A 25 9.89 2.70 3.99
CA LYS A 25 10.61 1.85 3.03
C LYS A 25 10.01 0.45 3.01
N GLU A 26 9.88 -0.11 1.80
CA GLU A 26 9.55 -1.51 1.61
C GLU A 26 10.79 -2.39 1.89
N TYR A 27 10.61 -3.36 2.78
CA TYR A 27 11.64 -4.35 3.11
C TYR A 27 11.18 -5.74 2.68
N MET A 28 11.95 -6.38 1.82
CA MET A 28 11.63 -7.68 1.21
C MET A 28 11.90 -8.87 2.16
N PHE A 29 11.47 -8.77 3.42
CA PHE A 29 11.51 -9.85 4.40
C PHE A 29 10.38 -9.67 5.43
N PRO A 30 10.10 -10.65 6.31
CA PRO A 30 9.06 -10.55 7.32
C PRO A 30 9.30 -9.40 8.32
N PHE A 31 8.78 -8.22 7.98
CA PHE A 31 9.06 -6.97 8.65
C PHE A 31 7.80 -6.09 8.69
N SER A 32 7.60 -5.39 9.81
CA SER A 32 6.55 -4.38 9.92
C SER A 32 6.95 -3.29 10.90
N THR A 33 6.51 -2.06 10.63
CA THR A 33 6.64 -0.95 11.58
C THR A 33 5.30 -0.61 12.21
N VAL A 34 5.33 -0.29 13.50
CA VAL A 34 4.19 0.25 14.24
C VAL A 34 4.52 1.69 14.60
N VAL A 35 3.68 2.63 14.20
CA VAL A 35 3.94 4.04 14.40
C VAL A 35 2.65 4.77 14.77
N LYS A 36 2.77 5.74 15.67
CA LYS A 36 1.66 6.63 16.01
C LYS A 36 1.65 7.81 15.05
N CYS A 37 0.52 8.06 14.41
CA CYS A 37 0.30 9.22 13.56
C CYS A 37 -1.01 9.92 13.97
N PRO A 38 -1.04 11.25 14.05
CA PRO A 38 -2.30 11.99 14.15
C PRO A 38 -3.21 11.64 12.97
N GLN A 39 -4.49 11.39 13.25
CA GLN A 39 -5.43 10.85 12.27
C GLN A 39 -5.65 11.78 11.08
N ASP A 40 -5.69 13.09 11.32
CA ASP A 40 -5.81 14.15 10.33
C ASP A 40 -4.59 14.25 9.40
N GLN A 41 -3.45 13.68 9.78
CA GLN A 41 -2.22 13.64 9.00
C GLN A 41 -1.96 12.27 8.37
N MET A 42 -2.67 11.23 8.80
CA MET A 42 -2.37 9.85 8.43
C MET A 42 -2.43 9.63 6.92
N LEU A 43 -3.49 10.09 6.24
CA LEU A 43 -3.65 9.88 4.79
C LEU A 43 -2.55 10.56 3.95
N SER A 44 -2.04 11.71 4.39
CA SER A 44 -0.95 12.39 3.70
C SER A 44 0.41 11.75 4.00
N LYS A 45 0.60 11.25 5.22
CA LYS A 45 1.85 10.62 5.68
C LYS A 45 2.06 9.20 5.14
N ILE A 46 1.00 8.40 4.98
CA ILE A 46 1.14 7.04 4.43
C ILE A 46 1.61 7.05 2.97
N GLY A 47 1.33 8.13 2.22
CA GLY A 47 1.69 8.24 0.81
C GLY A 47 1.02 7.16 -0.05
N PRO A 48 1.49 6.98 -1.30
CA PRO A 48 0.98 5.96 -2.22
C PRO A 48 0.94 4.58 -1.56
N THR A 49 -0.22 3.94 -1.57
CA THR A 49 -0.46 2.70 -0.83
C THR A 49 -1.07 1.65 -1.75
N LEU A 50 -0.38 0.52 -1.86
CA LEU A 50 -0.83 -0.61 -2.65
C LEU A 50 -2.11 -1.25 -2.05
N VAL A 51 -2.05 -1.63 -0.78
CA VAL A 51 -3.20 -2.16 -0.02
C VAL A 51 -3.32 -1.44 1.31
N CYS A 52 -4.51 -0.92 1.61
CA CYS A 52 -4.84 -0.37 2.92
C CYS A 52 -5.94 -1.20 3.59
N SER A 53 -5.79 -1.46 4.89
CA SER A 53 -6.86 -2.00 5.74
C SER A 53 -7.18 -0.99 6.84
N GLY A 54 -8.31 -0.30 6.68
CA GLY A 54 -8.84 0.63 7.66
C GLY A 54 -9.65 -0.12 8.72
N ILE A 55 -9.10 -0.22 9.95
CA ILE A 55 -9.79 -0.86 11.07
C ILE A 55 -10.41 0.23 11.95
N THR A 56 -11.64 0.64 11.60
CA THR A 56 -12.38 1.67 12.34
C THR A 56 -13.90 1.48 12.18
N LYS A 57 -14.67 2.12 13.08
CA LYS A 57 -16.12 2.27 12.99
C LYS A 57 -16.55 3.72 12.76
N ASP A 58 -15.59 4.64 12.68
CA ASP A 58 -15.85 6.06 12.46
C ASP A 58 -16.16 6.30 10.97
N GLU A 59 -17.40 6.70 10.70
CA GLU A 59 -17.89 6.94 9.34
C GLU A 59 -17.14 8.06 8.64
N SER A 60 -16.67 9.08 9.37
CA SER A 60 -15.93 10.19 8.78
C SER A 60 -14.58 9.74 8.23
N ILE A 61 -13.90 8.83 8.94
CA ILE A 61 -12.63 8.24 8.49
C ILE A 61 -12.85 7.32 7.32
N ILE A 62 -13.91 6.50 7.37
CA ILE A 62 -14.25 5.57 6.28
C ILE A 62 -14.48 6.36 4.99
N GLN A 63 -15.18 7.49 5.07
CA GLN A 63 -15.38 8.36 3.91
C GLN A 63 -14.05 8.92 3.40
N GLN A 64 -13.21 9.47 4.30
CA GLN A 64 -11.89 10.00 3.92
C GLN A 64 -10.98 8.94 3.28
N LEU A 65 -10.98 7.71 3.78
CA LEU A 65 -10.26 6.58 3.19
C LEU A 65 -10.82 6.22 1.81
N SER A 66 -12.14 6.25 1.65
CA SER A 66 -12.82 5.93 0.39
C SER A 66 -12.56 6.98 -0.69
N ASP A 67 -12.36 8.24 -0.29
CA ASP A 67 -12.04 9.36 -1.18
C ASP A 67 -10.53 9.42 -1.53
N ALA A 68 -9.69 8.65 -0.84
CA ALA A 68 -8.23 8.64 -1.03
C ALA A 68 -7.83 7.85 -2.29
N THR A 69 -7.70 8.55 -3.42
CA THR A 69 -7.40 7.94 -4.73
C THR A 69 -5.98 7.36 -4.87
N HIS A 70 -5.09 7.63 -3.91
CA HIS A 70 -3.72 7.10 -3.89
C HIS A 70 -3.61 5.77 -3.14
N ILE A 71 -4.74 5.20 -2.73
CA ILE A 71 -4.88 3.84 -2.21
C ILE A 71 -5.49 2.98 -3.30
N ASP A 72 -4.73 2.02 -3.83
CA ASP A 72 -5.20 1.20 -4.95
C ASP A 72 -6.28 0.21 -4.50
N ARG A 73 -6.04 -0.50 -3.38
CA ARG A 73 -7.02 -1.40 -2.78
C ARG A 73 -7.29 -1.05 -1.32
N LEU A 74 -8.54 -0.68 -1.05
CA LEU A 74 -9.03 -0.37 0.28
C LEU A 74 -9.90 -1.50 0.85
N ASN A 75 -9.59 -1.94 2.07
CA ASN A 75 -10.44 -2.81 2.87
C ASN A 75 -10.91 -2.05 4.13
N ILE A 76 -12.22 -2.03 4.39
CA ILE A 76 -12.77 -1.48 5.62
C ILE A 76 -13.17 -2.64 6.54
N GLY A 77 -12.54 -2.71 7.71
CA GLY A 77 -12.70 -3.79 8.67
C GLY A 77 -11.59 -4.86 8.62
N ALA A 78 -11.71 -5.86 9.49
CA ALA A 78 -10.71 -6.92 9.68
C ALA A 78 -10.78 -7.98 8.57
N MET A 79 -10.41 -7.60 7.35
CA MET A 79 -10.33 -8.51 6.20
C MET A 79 -8.90 -9.01 6.02
N PRO A 80 -8.65 -10.33 5.92
CA PRO A 80 -7.34 -10.85 5.58
C PRO A 80 -6.90 -10.38 4.19
N THR A 81 -5.71 -9.80 4.07
CA THR A 81 -5.14 -9.34 2.79
C THR A 81 -4.91 -10.49 1.80
N THR A 82 -4.80 -11.72 2.30
CA THR A 82 -4.70 -12.95 1.49
C THR A 82 -6.02 -13.40 0.85
N LYS A 83 -7.17 -12.85 1.25
CA LYS A 83 -8.43 -13.12 0.56
C LYS A 83 -8.47 -12.35 -0.74
N LEU A 84 -8.09 -13.02 -1.83
CA LEU A 84 -8.20 -12.51 -3.19
C LEU A 84 -9.61 -12.75 -3.72
N ASN A 85 -10.21 -11.74 -4.34
CA ASN A 85 -11.41 -11.89 -5.15
C ASN A 85 -11.04 -11.59 -6.60
N TRP A 86 -11.23 -12.57 -7.49
CA TRP A 86 -10.91 -12.47 -8.91
C TRP A 86 -11.67 -11.36 -9.67
N LEU A 87 -12.78 -10.88 -9.10
CA LEU A 87 -13.57 -9.77 -9.67
C LEU A 87 -13.09 -8.40 -9.17
N GLN A 88 -12.21 -8.36 -8.17
CA GLN A 88 -11.59 -7.11 -7.77
C GLN A 88 -10.46 -6.78 -8.76
N PRO A 89 -10.37 -5.54 -9.27
CA PRO A 89 -9.21 -5.14 -10.04
C PRO A 89 -7.96 -5.43 -9.19
N HIS A 90 -7.12 -6.34 -9.67
CA HIS A 90 -5.90 -6.73 -8.99
C HIS A 90 -4.86 -5.62 -9.17
N GLU A 91 -4.14 -5.31 -8.10
CA GLU A 91 -3.15 -4.24 -8.11
C GLU A 91 -1.99 -4.52 -9.07
N GLY A 92 -1.40 -3.44 -9.58
CA GLY A 92 -0.06 -3.45 -10.16
C GLY A 92 0.11 -4.37 -11.35
N SER A 93 -0.57 -4.07 -12.47
CA SER A 93 -0.13 -4.62 -13.75
C SER A 93 1.34 -4.26 -13.93
N ILE A 94 2.21 -5.25 -14.13
CA ILE A 94 3.63 -5.00 -14.39
C ILE A 94 3.81 -4.05 -15.58
N ILE A 95 2.83 -4.01 -16.50
CA ILE A 95 2.79 -3.08 -17.62
C ILE A 95 2.66 -1.63 -17.13
N ASP A 96 1.82 -1.34 -16.14
CA ASP A 96 1.66 0.01 -15.59
C ASP A 96 2.92 0.48 -14.85
N PHE A 97 3.74 -0.46 -14.35
CA PHE A 97 5.03 -0.18 -13.73
C PHE A 97 6.14 0.03 -14.76
N LEU A 98 6.17 -0.79 -15.82
CA LEU A 98 7.25 -0.80 -16.82
C LEU A 98 7.01 0.18 -17.97
N PHE A 99 5.76 0.50 -18.27
CA PHE A 99 5.38 1.27 -19.45
C PHE A 99 4.40 2.38 -19.09
N ARG A 100 4.55 3.52 -19.76
CA ARG A 100 3.61 4.64 -19.65
C ARG A 100 2.63 4.60 -20.81
N SER A 101 1.35 4.39 -20.51
CA SER A 101 0.28 4.40 -21.51
C SER A 101 0.24 5.74 -22.24
N ARG A 102 0.35 5.71 -23.57
CA ARG A 102 0.21 6.87 -24.45
C ARG A 102 -0.63 6.49 -25.66
N ALA A 103 -1.77 7.14 -25.82
CA ALA A 103 -2.46 7.19 -27.11
C ALA A 103 -1.66 8.11 -28.05
N TYR A 104 -1.28 7.61 -29.23
CA TYR A 104 -0.51 8.35 -30.21
C TYR A 104 -1.22 8.25 -31.56
N GLN A 105 -1.53 9.40 -32.14
CA GLN A 105 -2.18 9.50 -33.44
C GLN A 105 -1.44 10.55 -34.26
N VAL A 106 -1.16 10.21 -35.51
CA VAL A 106 -0.61 11.14 -36.50
C VAL A 106 -1.66 11.26 -37.59
N ALA A 107 -2.02 12.48 -37.97
CA ALA A 107 -2.91 12.73 -39.10
C ALA A 107 -2.14 12.43 -40.41
N ASP A 108 -2.82 11.85 -41.39
CA ASP A 108 -2.24 11.72 -42.74
C ASP A 108 -1.84 13.12 -43.24
N GLN A 109 -0.58 13.26 -43.63
CA GLN A 109 -0.14 14.44 -44.37
C GLN A 109 -0.77 14.36 -45.77
N ALA A 110 -1.78 15.20 -45.99
CA ALA A 110 -2.37 15.42 -47.31
C ALA A 110 -1.34 15.98 -48.31
#